data_AF-A0A6N0HTR4-F1
#
_entry.id   AF-A0A6N0HTR4-F1
#
_cell.length_a   1.000
_cell.length_b   1.000
_cell.length_c   1.000
_cell.angle_alpha   90.00
_cell.angle_beta   90.00
_cell.angle_gamma   90.00
#
_symmetry.space_group_name_H-M   'P 1'
#
loop_
_entity.id
_entity.type
_entity.pdbx_description
1 polymer ?
#
loop_
_entity_poly.entity_id
_entity_poly.type
_entity_poly.pdbx_seq_one_letter_code
_entity_poly.pdbx_strand_id
1 'polypeptide(L)'
;MNAIDRRWRCTQRQLLLCCALLLLLLPYQTLIAADEVGTVTLSEGAAELIRGTAVYQLEPGVMVEQDDIIETAAGARVQLEMVDQTLLDIGESSTLHLVRYQIGTDQRLEAADVSLLKGWLRFVTGLIQPERTVNYSTPFINLGIKGTQGVISVADGEQDVLLEEGEVEVDLIDQQALHRRAGRLRAGEHFELSRGFTRFHQRLQVRFGSRLPKHYKQKTVRHLKKLKKRKIKAKKLRAAGYNDIKWLLASRPELRKKFIKRFSERLKDPTFRRAVRNNLNKHPEWRDRLIEKRNKQKKQKKKKRINRDSCDGLRRRHLINSEMPLIKRMALMMRTKVCGVRLVWI
;
A
#
# COMPACT_ATOMS: atom_id res chain seq x y z
N MET A 1 -65.69 17.68 15.66
CA MET A 1 -64.23 17.46 15.89
C MET A 1 -63.97 15.96 15.79
N ASN A 2 -63.62 15.51 14.59
CA ASN A 2 -63.79 14.11 14.17
C ASN A 2 -62.58 13.25 14.56
N ALA A 3 -62.85 12.05 15.07
CA ALA A 3 -61.85 11.06 15.52
C ALA A 3 -60.86 10.60 14.43
N ILE A 4 -61.13 10.93 13.17
CA ILE A 4 -60.31 10.62 12.01
C ILE A 4 -58.99 11.41 12.05
N ASP A 5 -58.99 12.68 12.47
CA ASP A 5 -57.77 13.52 12.50
C ASP A 5 -56.71 13.07 13.52
N ARG A 6 -57.11 12.31 14.55
CA ARG A 6 -56.17 11.81 15.57
C ARG A 6 -55.40 10.59 15.08
N ARG A 7 -55.99 9.76 14.21
CA ARG A 7 -55.33 8.56 13.65
C ARG A 7 -54.24 8.90 12.63
N TRP A 8 -54.42 9.99 11.86
CA TRP A 8 -53.43 10.48 10.90
C TRP A 8 -52.20 11.09 11.59
N ARG A 9 -52.39 11.84 12.68
CA ARG A 9 -51.27 12.42 13.45
C ARG A 9 -50.42 11.37 14.18
N CYS A 10 -51.02 10.24 14.57
CA CYS A 10 -50.33 9.15 15.26
C CYS A 10 -49.47 8.30 14.30
N THR A 11 -50.02 7.98 13.13
CA THR A 11 -49.28 7.26 12.06
C THR A 11 -48.15 8.10 11.47
N GLN A 12 -48.34 9.41 11.33
CA GLN A 12 -47.31 10.33 10.85
C GLN A 12 -46.12 10.48 11.83
N ARG A 13 -46.39 10.48 13.14
CA ARG A 13 -45.33 10.49 14.18
C ARG A 13 -44.55 9.18 14.23
N GLN A 14 -45.22 8.03 14.07
CA GLN A 14 -44.54 6.73 14.03
C GLN A 14 -43.68 6.59 12.76
N LEU A 15 -44.13 7.11 11.61
CA LEU A 15 -43.35 7.11 10.38
C LEU A 15 -42.08 7.97 10.49
N LEU A 16 -42.19 9.15 11.13
CA LEU A 16 -41.05 10.04 11.38
C LEU A 16 -40.03 9.44 12.35
N LEU A 17 -40.49 8.74 13.41
CA LEU A 17 -39.62 8.01 14.34
C LEU A 17 -38.89 6.84 13.66
N CYS A 18 -39.57 6.07 12.80
CA CYS A 18 -38.94 5.01 12.02
C CYS A 18 -37.91 5.56 11.02
N CYS A 19 -38.21 6.68 10.35
CA CYS A 19 -37.24 7.33 9.45
C CYS A 19 -36.02 7.87 10.21
N ALA A 20 -36.22 8.46 11.39
CA ALA A 20 -35.14 8.94 12.25
C ALA A 20 -34.26 7.78 12.76
N LEU A 21 -34.86 6.64 13.14
CA LEU A 21 -34.12 5.44 13.55
C LEU A 21 -33.36 4.80 12.37
N LEU A 22 -33.94 4.82 11.16
CA LEU A 22 -33.29 4.32 9.94
C LEU A 22 -32.10 5.21 9.51
N LEU A 23 -32.21 6.52 9.70
CA LEU A 23 -31.11 7.48 9.50
C LEU A 23 -29.99 7.30 10.54
N LEU A 24 -30.32 6.87 11.76
CA LEU A 24 -29.34 6.59 12.82
C LEU A 24 -28.58 5.27 12.62
N LEU A 25 -29.16 4.34 11.84
CA LEU A 25 -28.57 3.03 11.50
C LEU A 25 -27.72 3.07 10.22
N LEU A 26 -27.60 4.21 9.55
CA LEU A 26 -26.65 4.36 8.45
C LEU A 26 -25.22 4.23 9.01
N PRO A 27 -24.42 3.27 8.54
CA PRO A 27 -23.05 3.16 8.98
C PRO A 27 -22.32 4.45 8.60
N TYR A 28 -21.85 5.17 9.62
CA TYR A 28 -20.82 6.20 9.46
C TYR A 28 -19.63 5.52 8.78
N GLN A 29 -19.55 5.65 7.46
CA GLN A 29 -18.32 5.29 6.76
C GLN A 29 -17.30 6.32 7.21
N THR A 30 -16.46 5.91 8.17
CA THR A 30 -15.26 6.66 8.51
C THR A 30 -14.42 6.73 7.26
N LEU A 31 -14.47 7.87 6.59
CA LEU A 31 -13.58 8.19 5.50
C LEU A 31 -12.20 8.30 6.15
N ILE A 32 -11.39 7.25 6.05
CA ILE A 32 -9.98 7.32 6.43
C ILE A 32 -9.40 8.42 5.54
N ALA A 33 -9.13 9.58 6.13
CA ALA A 33 -8.46 10.66 5.45
C ALA A 33 -7.12 10.11 4.97
N ALA A 34 -6.85 10.27 3.68
CA ALA A 34 -5.55 9.97 3.13
C ALA A 34 -4.55 10.98 3.70
N ASP A 35 -3.48 10.52 4.34
CA ASP A 35 -2.41 11.40 4.80
C ASP A 35 -1.59 11.85 3.60
N GLU A 36 -1.94 13.04 3.09
CA GLU A 36 -1.23 13.73 2.03
C GLU A 36 0.14 14.19 2.55
N VAL A 37 1.23 13.65 2.02
CA VAL A 37 2.60 13.88 2.55
C VAL A 37 3.44 14.76 1.63
N GLY A 38 3.01 14.96 0.39
CA GLY A 38 3.72 15.81 -0.57
C GLY A 38 2.98 16.02 -1.88
N THR A 39 3.58 16.79 -2.77
CA THR A 39 3.07 17.10 -4.11
C THR A 39 4.16 16.91 -5.15
N VAL A 40 3.80 16.31 -6.28
CA VAL A 40 4.64 16.20 -7.46
C VAL A 40 4.72 17.58 -8.10
N THR A 41 5.91 18.15 -8.18
CA THR A 41 6.10 19.50 -8.71
C THR A 41 6.70 19.52 -10.11
N LEU A 42 7.39 18.44 -10.48
CA LEU A 42 7.94 18.20 -11.81
C LEU A 42 7.82 16.72 -12.15
N SER A 43 7.44 16.43 -13.38
CA SER A 43 7.41 15.07 -13.94
C SER A 43 7.77 15.20 -15.41
N GLU A 44 8.93 14.67 -15.79
CA GLU A 44 9.46 14.67 -17.15
C GLU A 44 9.70 13.21 -17.57
N GLY A 45 9.26 12.84 -18.77
CA GLY A 45 9.30 11.45 -19.24
C GLY A 45 8.18 10.58 -18.64
N ALA A 46 8.32 9.26 -18.77
CA ALA A 46 7.32 8.31 -18.28
C ALA A 46 7.54 8.01 -16.79
N ALA A 47 6.54 8.31 -15.97
CA ALA A 47 6.51 8.01 -14.55
C ALA A 47 5.13 7.52 -14.11
N GLU A 48 5.14 6.54 -13.20
CA GLU A 48 3.94 5.90 -12.67
C GLU A 48 3.95 5.96 -11.13
N LEU A 49 2.75 5.97 -10.55
CA LEU A 49 2.51 5.95 -9.11
C LEU A 49 1.73 4.69 -8.75
N ILE A 50 2.23 3.89 -7.81
CA ILE A 50 1.55 2.69 -7.32
C ILE A 50 0.94 2.98 -5.95
N ARG A 51 -0.39 3.13 -5.92
CA ARG A 51 -1.19 3.38 -4.70
C ARG A 51 -2.18 2.24 -4.47
N GLY A 52 -2.21 1.71 -3.26
CA GLY A 52 -2.95 0.48 -2.96
C GLY A 52 -2.59 -0.65 -3.94
N THR A 53 -3.56 -1.15 -4.69
CA THR A 53 -3.36 -2.23 -5.67
C THR A 53 -3.48 -1.76 -7.13
N ALA A 54 -3.34 -0.45 -7.37
CA ALA A 54 -3.51 0.18 -8.67
C ALA A 54 -2.31 1.05 -9.04
N VAL A 55 -2.18 1.26 -10.35
CA VAL A 55 -1.18 2.11 -10.98
C VAL A 55 -1.87 3.35 -11.52
N TYR A 56 -1.26 4.50 -11.28
CA TYR A 56 -1.75 5.81 -11.62
C TYR A 56 -0.70 6.56 -12.43
N GLN A 57 -1.16 7.49 -13.26
CA GLN A 57 -0.30 8.40 -14.00
C GLN A 57 0.27 9.44 -13.04
N LEU A 58 1.57 9.74 -13.17
CA LEU A 58 2.24 10.70 -12.33
C LEU A 58 2.50 12.01 -13.08
N GLU A 59 1.73 13.04 -12.76
CA GLU A 59 1.78 14.36 -13.39
C GLU A 59 2.03 15.45 -12.33
N PRO A 60 2.57 16.62 -12.73
CA PRO A 60 2.72 17.75 -11.83
C PRO A 60 1.38 18.16 -11.21
N GLY A 61 1.35 18.35 -9.90
CA GLY A 61 0.18 18.67 -9.08
C GLY A 61 -0.49 17.47 -8.44
N VAL A 62 -0.13 16.25 -8.83
CA VAL A 62 -0.57 15.05 -8.12
C VAL A 62 0.01 15.04 -6.71
N MET A 63 -0.86 14.79 -5.74
CA MET A 63 -0.45 14.58 -4.36
C MET A 63 -0.01 13.14 -4.12
N VAL A 64 1.04 12.99 -3.32
CA VAL A 64 1.53 11.71 -2.84
C VAL A 64 1.10 11.49 -1.39
N GLU A 65 0.86 10.24 -1.07
CA GLU A 65 0.40 9.75 0.23
C GLU A 65 1.46 8.83 0.85
N GLN A 66 1.33 8.54 2.15
CA GLN A 66 2.12 7.46 2.75
C GLN A 66 1.88 6.12 2.02
N ASP A 67 2.89 5.27 1.99
CA ASP A 67 2.92 3.97 1.29
C ASP A 67 2.83 4.07 -0.25
N ASP A 68 2.88 5.28 -0.82
CA ASP A 68 3.00 5.45 -2.26
C ASP A 68 4.36 5.01 -2.77
N ILE A 69 4.36 4.45 -3.98
CA ILE A 69 5.58 4.10 -4.69
C ILE A 69 5.62 4.85 -6.01
N ILE A 70 6.74 5.51 -6.24
CA ILE A 70 7.02 6.24 -7.47
C ILE A 70 7.99 5.43 -8.31
N GLU A 71 7.64 5.22 -9.57
CA GLU A 71 8.50 4.59 -10.58
C GLU A 71 8.79 5.56 -11.72
N THR A 72 10.06 5.64 -12.12
CA THR A 72 10.51 6.43 -13.27
C THR A 72 11.14 5.52 -14.31
N ALA A 73 10.84 5.77 -15.59
CA ALA A 73 11.48 5.08 -16.71
C ALA A 73 12.90 5.61 -16.98
N ALA A 74 13.58 5.01 -17.95
CA ALA A 74 14.85 5.55 -18.46
C ALA A 74 14.66 6.96 -19.04
N GLY A 75 15.58 7.88 -18.74
CA GLY A 75 15.49 9.29 -19.11
C GLY A 75 14.39 10.10 -18.41
N ALA A 76 13.57 9.49 -17.54
CA ALA A 76 12.52 10.19 -16.80
C ALA A 76 13.04 10.76 -15.48
N ARG A 77 12.39 11.81 -14.98
CA ARG A 77 12.65 12.35 -13.63
C ARG A 77 11.40 12.94 -13.02
N VAL A 78 11.33 12.86 -11.70
CA VAL A 78 10.20 13.35 -10.92
C VAL A 78 10.72 14.10 -9.71
N GLN A 79 10.21 15.31 -9.47
CA GLN A 79 10.47 16.03 -8.24
C GLN A 79 9.23 16.03 -7.37
N LEU A 80 9.42 15.68 -6.09
CA LEU A 80 8.42 15.81 -5.04
C LEU A 80 8.83 16.96 -4.10
N GLU A 81 7.87 17.84 -3.81
CA GLU A 81 7.93 18.76 -2.67
C GLU A 81 7.05 18.21 -1.56
N MET A 82 7.69 17.81 -0.48
CA MET A 82 7.03 17.28 0.72
C MET A 82 6.50 18.43 1.58
N VAL A 83 5.53 18.14 2.45
CA VAL A 83 4.87 19.17 3.29
C VAL A 83 5.81 19.85 4.29
N ASP A 84 6.87 19.16 4.73
CA ASP A 84 7.95 19.67 5.57
C ASP A 84 9.01 20.46 4.76
N GLN A 85 8.75 20.76 3.49
CA GLN A 85 9.67 21.43 2.56
C GLN A 85 10.87 20.56 2.13
N THR A 86 10.88 19.26 2.43
CA THR A 86 11.86 18.33 1.85
C THR A 86 11.66 18.24 0.33
N LEU A 87 12.76 18.22 -0.41
CA LEU A 87 12.80 17.97 -1.86
C LEU A 87 13.33 16.58 -2.13
N LEU A 88 12.59 15.79 -2.89
CA LEU A 88 13.02 14.49 -3.40
C LEU A 88 13.05 14.57 -4.92
N ASP A 89 14.23 14.63 -5.53
CA ASP A 89 14.42 14.58 -6.98
C ASP A 89 14.81 13.16 -7.38
N ILE A 90 13.84 12.44 -7.94
CA ILE A 90 13.92 11.04 -8.34
C ILE A 90 14.40 10.99 -9.78
N GLY A 91 15.58 10.40 -9.98
CA GLY A 91 16.20 10.31 -11.30
C GLY A 91 15.65 9.15 -12.12
N GLU A 92 16.32 8.83 -13.22
CA GLU A 92 15.88 7.81 -14.17
C GLU A 92 15.95 6.38 -13.62
N SER A 93 15.12 5.50 -14.17
CA SER A 93 15.08 4.06 -13.85
C SER A 93 14.92 3.76 -12.35
N SER A 94 14.23 4.63 -11.63
CA SER A 94 14.16 4.59 -10.18
C SER A 94 12.88 3.98 -9.65
N THR A 95 12.97 3.41 -8.45
CA THR A 95 11.80 3.03 -7.66
C THR A 95 11.99 3.53 -6.24
N LEU A 96 11.16 4.51 -5.86
CA LEU A 96 11.15 5.12 -4.54
C LEU A 96 9.87 4.74 -3.81
N HIS A 97 9.98 4.28 -2.58
CA HIS A 97 8.84 3.97 -1.71
C HIS A 97 8.82 4.89 -0.49
N LEU A 98 7.69 5.58 -0.29
CA LEU A 98 7.42 6.42 0.87
C LEU A 98 6.84 5.55 2.00
N VAL A 99 7.69 4.74 2.64
CA VAL A 99 7.28 3.71 3.63
C VAL A 99 6.49 4.32 4.79
N ARG A 100 6.95 5.46 5.29
CA ARG A 100 6.32 6.17 6.41
C ARG A 100 6.64 7.64 6.29
N TYR A 101 5.66 8.48 6.60
CA TYR A 101 5.86 9.93 6.69
C TYR A 101 4.85 10.49 7.68
N GLN A 102 5.33 10.92 8.84
CA GLN A 102 4.51 11.42 9.94
C GLN A 102 4.87 12.85 10.22
N ILE A 103 3.87 13.70 10.10
CA ILE A 103 3.98 15.14 10.22
C ILE A 103 3.27 15.55 11.49
N GLY A 104 3.98 16.31 12.32
CA GLY A 104 3.42 16.90 13.53
C GLY A 104 2.41 17.99 13.20
N THR A 105 1.68 18.42 14.22
CA THR A 105 0.70 19.51 14.09
C THR A 105 1.32 20.85 13.68
N ASP A 106 2.63 21.02 13.89
CA ASP A 106 3.44 22.18 13.51
C ASP A 106 4.04 22.09 12.09
N GLN A 107 3.59 21.11 11.29
CA GLN A 107 4.11 20.81 9.94
C GLN A 107 5.59 20.38 9.92
N ARG A 108 6.18 20.06 11.07
CA ARG A 108 7.53 19.50 11.13
C ARG A 108 7.49 17.98 11.00
N LEU A 109 8.56 17.43 10.44
CA LEU A 109 8.70 16.00 10.27
C LEU A 109 9.04 15.31 11.59
N GLU A 110 8.15 14.45 12.08
CA GLU A 110 8.34 13.66 13.30
C GLU A 110 9.04 12.32 13.02
N ALA A 111 8.65 11.66 11.92
CA ALA A 111 9.27 10.44 11.44
C ALA A 111 9.10 10.30 9.93
N ALA A 112 10.16 9.99 9.21
CA ALA A 112 10.08 9.54 7.82
C ALA A 112 10.96 8.31 7.60
N ASP A 113 10.43 7.38 6.82
CA ASP A 113 11.16 6.25 6.26
C ASP A 113 10.99 6.31 4.74
N VAL A 114 12.04 6.74 4.05
CA VAL A 114 12.09 6.80 2.57
C VAL A 114 12.98 5.67 2.09
N SER A 115 12.53 4.89 1.10
CA SER A 115 13.28 3.73 0.60
C SER A 115 13.53 3.82 -0.89
N LEU A 116 14.80 3.98 -1.28
CA LEU A 116 15.23 3.90 -2.68
C LEU A 116 15.67 2.46 -2.98
N LEU A 117 14.97 1.82 -3.91
CA LEU A 117 15.15 0.39 -4.16
C LEU A 117 16.01 0.12 -5.40
N LYS A 118 15.98 1.04 -6.35
CA LYS A 118 16.85 1.11 -7.51
C LYS A 118 16.86 2.53 -8.06
N GLY A 119 17.87 2.84 -8.86
CA GLY A 119 18.01 4.10 -9.57
C GLY A 119 18.63 5.19 -8.69
N TRP A 120 18.12 6.40 -8.80
CA TRP A 120 18.74 7.61 -8.29
C TRP A 120 17.77 8.44 -7.46
N LEU A 121 18.28 8.99 -6.35
CA LEU A 121 17.57 9.96 -5.53
C LEU A 121 18.55 11.05 -5.11
N ARG A 122 18.22 12.30 -5.42
CA ARG A 122 18.79 13.45 -4.71
C ARG A 122 17.77 13.95 -3.71
N PHE A 123 18.22 14.23 -2.50
CA PHE A 123 17.37 14.74 -1.44
C PHE A 123 17.94 16.05 -0.88
N VAL A 124 17.04 16.97 -0.55
CA VAL A 124 17.34 18.20 0.20
C VAL A 124 16.34 18.23 1.35
N THR A 125 16.78 17.97 2.58
CA THR A 125 15.84 17.95 3.71
C THR A 125 15.31 19.33 4.05
N GLY A 126 14.03 19.40 4.42
CA GLY A 126 13.39 20.60 4.90
C GLY A 126 13.40 20.72 6.43
N LEU A 127 12.25 21.03 6.99
CA LEU A 127 12.03 21.30 8.41
C LEU A 127 11.90 20.00 9.22
N ILE A 128 13.05 19.50 9.69
CA ILE A 128 13.11 18.38 10.63
C ILE A 128 13.18 18.94 12.05
N GLN A 129 12.46 18.32 12.99
CA GLN A 129 12.58 18.62 14.42
C GLN A 129 14.03 18.40 14.89
N PRO A 130 14.65 19.34 15.64
CA PRO A 130 16.07 19.26 16.02
C PRO A 130 16.47 17.95 16.73
N GLU A 131 15.57 17.33 17.46
CA GLU A 131 15.77 16.09 18.21
C GLU A 131 15.45 14.82 17.39
N ARG A 132 14.95 14.96 16.16
CA ARG A 132 14.54 13.85 15.31
C ARG A 132 15.54 13.58 14.20
N THR A 133 15.61 12.31 13.82
CA THR A 133 16.36 11.81 12.68
C THR A 133 15.38 11.08 11.79
N VAL A 134 15.53 11.22 10.47
CA VAL A 134 14.71 10.53 9.48
C VAL A 134 15.55 9.50 8.76
N ASN A 135 14.94 8.40 8.34
CA ASN A 135 15.66 7.28 7.74
C ASN A 135 15.51 7.29 6.23
N TYR A 136 16.64 7.27 5.54
CA TYR A 136 16.68 6.98 4.11
C TYR A 136 17.38 5.65 3.93
N SER A 137 16.71 4.75 3.22
CA SER A 137 17.09 3.35 3.18
C SER A 137 17.25 2.87 1.75
N THR A 138 18.17 1.93 1.57
CA THR A 138 18.39 1.19 0.32
C THR A 138 18.32 -0.31 0.63
N PRO A 139 18.51 -1.23 -0.32
CA PRO A 139 18.53 -2.66 0.01
C PRO A 139 19.55 -3.05 1.10
N PHE A 140 20.67 -2.34 1.23
CA PHE A 140 21.76 -2.71 2.15
C PHE A 140 22.27 -1.59 3.07
N ILE A 141 21.78 -0.36 2.89
CA ILE A 141 22.20 0.81 3.67
C ILE A 141 20.98 1.42 4.37
N ASN A 142 21.21 1.95 5.56
CA ASN A 142 20.33 2.88 6.24
C ASN A 142 21.10 4.15 6.60
N LEU A 143 20.49 5.29 6.33
CA LEU A 143 21.06 6.60 6.55
C LEU A 143 20.19 7.35 7.56
N GLY A 144 20.79 7.68 8.71
CA GLY A 144 20.19 8.58 9.69
C GLY A 144 20.43 10.03 9.26
N ILE A 145 19.40 10.66 8.73
CA ILE A 145 19.47 12.00 8.13
C ILE A 145 18.86 13.05 9.05
N LYS A 146 19.58 14.17 9.21
CA LYS A 146 19.13 15.36 9.94
C LYS A 146 19.72 16.62 9.30
N GLY A 147 18.89 17.37 8.59
CA GLY A 147 19.32 18.64 7.97
C GLY A 147 20.44 18.44 6.95
N THR A 148 20.31 17.46 6.05
CA THR A 148 21.36 17.12 5.09
C THR A 148 20.88 17.16 3.64
N GLN A 149 21.85 17.26 2.74
CA GLN A 149 21.64 17.22 1.30
C GLN A 149 22.59 16.21 0.68
N GLY A 150 22.09 15.37 -0.22
CA GLY A 150 22.93 14.35 -0.84
C GLY A 150 22.26 13.59 -1.97
N VAL A 151 23.03 12.69 -2.56
CA VAL A 151 22.62 11.82 -3.66
C VAL A 151 22.85 10.36 -3.26
N ILE A 152 21.83 9.53 -3.48
CA ILE A 152 21.87 8.08 -3.31
C ILE A 152 21.67 7.44 -4.68
N SER A 153 22.49 6.45 -5.00
CA SER A 153 22.32 5.60 -6.18
C SER A 153 22.27 4.14 -5.75
N VAL A 154 21.37 3.39 -6.36
CA VAL A 154 21.24 1.94 -6.19
C VAL A 154 21.22 1.27 -7.56
N ALA A 155 22.28 0.54 -7.86
CA ALA A 155 22.42 -0.30 -9.03
C ALA A 155 22.69 -1.75 -8.60
N ASP A 156 22.68 -2.68 -9.55
CA ASP A 156 22.83 -4.12 -9.25
C ASP A 156 24.13 -4.42 -8.51
N GLY A 157 24.03 -4.65 -7.20
CA GLY A 157 25.16 -4.97 -6.31
C GLY A 157 26.07 -3.79 -5.96
N GLU A 158 25.72 -2.57 -6.37
CA GLU A 158 26.46 -1.34 -6.10
C GLU A 158 25.53 -0.27 -5.53
N GLN A 159 25.95 0.35 -4.43
CA GLN A 159 25.23 1.44 -3.79
C GLN A 159 26.19 2.57 -3.46
N ASP A 160 25.85 3.77 -3.89
CA ASP A 160 26.68 4.96 -3.70
C ASP A 160 25.88 5.99 -2.90
N VAL A 161 26.56 6.66 -1.97
CA VAL A 161 26.02 7.83 -1.25
C VAL A 161 27.04 8.96 -1.35
N LEU A 162 26.67 10.05 -1.98
CA LEU A 162 27.44 11.30 -2.00
C LEU A 162 26.74 12.31 -1.11
N LEU A 163 27.45 12.85 -0.12
CA LEU A 163 26.89 13.89 0.73
C LEU A 163 27.33 15.27 0.21
N GLU A 164 26.36 16.13 -0.08
CA GLU A 164 26.60 17.49 -0.56
C GLU A 164 26.72 18.46 0.62
N GLU A 165 25.84 18.33 1.63
CA GLU A 165 25.84 19.17 2.84
C GLU A 165 25.46 18.34 4.09
N GLY A 166 26.05 18.71 5.22
CA GLY A 166 25.78 18.11 6.54
C GLY A 166 26.64 16.89 6.85
N GLU A 167 26.11 16.02 7.72
CA GLU A 167 26.76 14.78 8.16
C GLU A 167 25.70 13.68 8.33
N VAL A 168 26.04 12.45 7.94
CA VAL A 168 25.13 11.30 8.00
C VAL A 168 25.86 10.10 8.61
N GLU A 169 25.17 9.38 9.50
CA GLU A 169 25.60 8.06 9.94
C GLU A 169 25.15 7.01 8.92
N VAL A 170 26.10 6.18 8.49
CA VAL A 170 25.87 5.11 7.52
C VAL A 170 25.87 3.79 8.26
N ASP A 171 24.72 3.13 8.25
CA ASP A 171 24.56 1.77 8.77
C ASP A 171 24.36 0.79 7.61
N LEU A 172 24.98 -0.38 7.74
CA LEU A 172 24.68 -1.52 6.90
C LEU A 172 23.51 -2.30 7.50
N ILE A 173 22.62 -2.75 6.63
CA ILE A 173 21.52 -3.64 6.97
C ILE A 173 21.70 -4.93 6.20
N ASP A 174 21.63 -6.05 6.91
CA ASP A 174 21.61 -7.38 6.31
C ASP A 174 20.16 -7.89 6.07
N GLN A 175 20.05 -9.12 5.55
CA GLN A 175 18.75 -9.74 5.28
C GLN A 175 17.96 -10.10 6.54
N GLN A 176 18.57 -10.05 7.72
CA GLN A 176 17.93 -10.30 9.02
C GLN A 176 17.56 -8.98 9.73
N ALA A 177 17.68 -7.85 9.04
CA ALA A 177 17.49 -6.52 9.59
C ALA A 177 18.44 -6.18 10.74
N LEU A 178 19.61 -6.81 10.79
CA LEU A 178 20.65 -6.44 11.74
C LEU A 178 21.38 -5.20 11.23
N HIS A 179 21.42 -4.17 12.07
CA HIS A 179 22.13 -2.94 11.79
C HIS A 179 23.58 -3.06 12.25
N ARG A 180 24.52 -2.71 11.37
CA ARG A 180 25.94 -2.56 11.71
C ARG A 180 26.41 -1.20 11.24
N ARG A 181 26.93 -0.40 12.17
CA ARG A 181 27.54 0.89 11.85
C ARG A 181 28.72 0.69 10.89
N ALA A 182 28.65 1.27 9.69
CA ALA A 182 29.77 1.30 8.76
C ALA A 182 30.68 2.49 9.01
N GLY A 183 30.10 3.65 9.35
CA GLY A 183 30.88 4.85 9.58
C GLY A 183 30.04 6.12 9.48
N ARG A 184 30.73 7.23 9.31
CA ARG A 184 30.17 8.57 9.22
C ARG A 184 30.62 9.18 7.90
N LEU A 185 29.70 9.83 7.21
CA LEU A 185 29.93 10.51 5.94
C LEU A 185 29.67 12.00 6.11
N ARG A 186 30.59 12.84 5.64
CA ARG A 186 30.52 14.31 5.71
C ARG A 186 30.36 14.95 4.33
N ALA A 187 29.96 16.21 4.31
CA ALA A 187 29.86 17.00 3.10
C ALA A 187 31.13 16.90 2.23
N GLY A 188 30.95 16.61 0.94
CA GLY A 188 32.02 16.39 -0.03
C GLY A 188 32.52 14.94 -0.12
N GLU A 189 32.19 14.09 0.86
CA GLU A 189 32.61 12.69 0.90
C GLU A 189 31.64 11.79 0.13
N HIS A 190 32.18 10.67 -0.37
CA HIS A 190 31.46 9.66 -1.12
C HIS A 190 31.66 8.28 -0.49
N PHE A 191 30.56 7.61 -0.17
CA PHE A 191 30.51 6.24 0.30
C PHE A 191 30.14 5.31 -0.85
N GLU A 192 30.87 4.20 -0.99
CA GLU A 192 30.58 3.13 -1.93
C GLU A 192 30.40 1.81 -1.16
N LEU A 193 29.32 1.08 -1.46
CA LEU A 193 29.13 -0.32 -1.12
C LEU A 193 29.08 -1.12 -2.41
N SER A 194 30.08 -1.96 -2.67
CA SER A 194 30.14 -2.82 -3.84
C SER A 194 30.43 -4.26 -3.42
N ARG A 195 29.53 -5.18 -3.74
CA ARG A 195 29.66 -6.62 -3.44
C ARG A 195 29.97 -6.93 -1.95
N GLY A 196 29.40 -6.14 -1.04
CA GLY A 196 29.59 -6.30 0.41
C GLY A 196 30.80 -5.57 0.99
N PHE A 197 31.66 -4.96 0.16
CA PHE A 197 32.78 -4.14 0.61
C PHE A 197 32.39 -2.67 0.67
N THR A 198 32.69 -2.03 1.78
CA THR A 198 32.47 -0.60 2.01
C THR A 198 33.74 0.20 1.78
N ARG A 199 33.61 1.38 1.17
CA ARG A 199 34.69 2.37 1.03
C ARG A 199 34.16 3.75 1.32
N PHE A 200 34.94 4.52 2.09
CA PHE A 200 34.71 5.94 2.32
C PHE A 200 35.78 6.71 1.57
N HIS A 201 35.36 7.64 0.73
CA HIS A 201 36.23 8.49 -0.06
C HIS A 201 36.05 9.94 0.36
N GLN A 202 37.17 10.63 0.61
CA GLN A 202 37.18 12.06 0.96
C GLN A 202 36.74 12.99 -0.18
N ARG A 203 36.56 12.43 -1.38
CA ARG A 203 36.16 13.16 -2.58
C ARG A 203 35.33 12.25 -3.49
N LEU A 204 34.51 12.89 -4.33
CA LEU A 204 33.74 12.25 -5.39
C LEU A 204 34.64 11.41 -6.30
N GLN A 205 34.39 10.10 -6.36
CA GLN A 205 35.12 9.21 -7.27
C GLN A 205 34.69 9.41 -8.72
N VAL A 206 35.64 9.32 -9.65
CA VAL A 206 35.41 9.53 -11.09
C VAL A 206 34.34 8.58 -11.64
N ARG A 207 34.38 7.30 -11.23
CA ARG A 207 33.41 6.28 -11.65
C ARG A 207 31.97 6.64 -11.28
N PHE A 208 31.75 7.17 -10.07
CA PHE A 208 30.43 7.63 -9.64
C PHE A 208 30.06 8.96 -10.32
N GLY A 209 30.98 9.94 -10.33
CA GLY A 209 30.76 11.25 -10.93
C GLY A 209 30.45 11.23 -12.45
N SER A 210 30.95 10.22 -13.18
CA SER A 210 30.63 10.00 -14.59
C SER A 210 29.19 9.55 -14.83
N ARG A 211 28.58 8.84 -13.87
CA ARG A 211 27.20 8.33 -13.92
C ARG A 211 26.19 9.30 -13.31
N LEU A 212 26.64 10.30 -12.55
CA LEU A 212 25.78 11.26 -11.87
C LEU A 212 24.87 11.99 -12.88
N PRO A 213 23.53 11.92 -12.72
CA PRO A 213 22.60 12.61 -13.61
C PRO A 213 22.91 14.10 -13.73
N LYS A 214 22.91 14.63 -14.96
CA LYS A 214 23.33 16.03 -15.24
C LYS A 214 22.53 17.06 -14.44
N HIS A 215 21.23 16.81 -14.25
CA HIS A 215 20.35 17.71 -13.49
C HIS A 215 20.71 17.80 -12.00
N TYR A 216 21.41 16.80 -11.44
CA TYR A 216 21.92 16.85 -10.06
C TYR A 216 23.16 17.72 -9.91
N LYS A 217 23.81 18.16 -10.98
CA LYS A 217 24.94 19.10 -10.88
C LYS A 217 24.48 20.54 -10.65
N GLN A 218 23.19 20.80 -10.81
CA GLN A 218 22.58 22.13 -10.66
C GLN A 218 21.89 22.23 -9.30
N LYS A 219 21.65 23.45 -8.82
CA LYS A 219 20.88 23.65 -7.58
C LYS A 219 19.42 23.24 -7.80
N THR A 220 18.87 22.43 -6.89
CA THR A 220 17.46 22.02 -6.94
C THR A 220 16.56 23.25 -6.79
N VAL A 221 15.65 23.45 -7.76
CA VAL A 221 14.69 24.55 -7.76
C VAL A 221 13.37 24.09 -7.15
N ARG A 222 12.74 24.95 -6.34
CA ARG A 222 11.38 24.74 -5.82
C ARG A 222 10.35 25.22 -6.84
N HIS A 223 9.43 24.35 -7.20
CA HIS A 223 8.42 24.56 -8.24
C HIS A 223 7.00 24.71 -7.67
N LEU A 224 6.74 24.30 -6.41
CA LEU A 224 5.39 24.30 -5.83
C LEU A 224 4.70 25.68 -5.87
N LYS A 225 5.46 26.76 -5.63
CA LYS A 225 4.94 28.14 -5.73
C LYS A 225 4.46 28.48 -7.14
N LYS A 226 5.15 27.98 -8.18
CA LYS A 226 4.85 28.24 -9.60
C LYS A 226 3.76 27.33 -10.17
N LEU A 227 3.38 26.28 -9.44
CA LEU A 227 2.42 25.29 -9.90
C LEU A 227 1.00 25.87 -9.92
N LYS A 228 0.44 26.07 -11.12
CA LYS A 228 -0.90 26.68 -11.33
C LYS A 228 -2.04 25.82 -10.77
N LYS A 229 -1.94 24.49 -10.91
CA LYS A 229 -2.94 23.53 -10.41
C LYS A 229 -2.31 22.70 -9.30
N ARG A 230 -2.80 22.86 -8.07
CA ARG A 230 -2.40 22.06 -6.92
C ARG A 230 -3.47 21.02 -6.61
N LYS A 231 -3.09 19.93 -5.96
CA LYS A 231 -4.01 18.92 -5.43
C LYS A 231 -4.83 18.19 -6.50
N ILE A 232 -4.16 17.77 -7.57
CA ILE A 232 -4.77 16.96 -8.61
C ILE A 232 -4.87 15.52 -8.11
N LYS A 233 -6.05 14.89 -8.28
CA LYS A 233 -6.17 13.45 -8.03
C LYS A 233 -5.47 12.68 -9.14
N ALA A 234 -4.65 11.70 -8.77
CA ALA A 234 -3.94 10.88 -9.73
C ALA A 234 -4.93 10.12 -10.64
N LYS A 235 -4.69 10.14 -11.95
CA LYS A 235 -5.51 9.40 -12.93
C LYS A 235 -5.14 7.93 -12.89
N LYS A 236 -6.10 7.07 -12.54
CA LYS A 236 -5.90 5.62 -12.51
C LYS A 236 -5.69 5.10 -13.94
N LEU A 237 -4.59 4.38 -14.16
CA LEU A 237 -4.27 3.74 -15.44
C LEU A 237 -4.77 2.31 -15.49
N ARG A 238 -4.38 1.50 -14.48
CA ARG A 238 -4.61 0.06 -14.48
C ARG A 238 -4.52 -0.52 -13.07
N ALA A 239 -4.95 -1.78 -12.91
CA ALA A 239 -4.63 -2.54 -11.71
C ALA A 239 -3.16 -3.00 -11.76
N ALA A 240 -2.48 -3.04 -10.61
CA ALA A 240 -1.09 -3.47 -10.54
C ALA A 240 -0.96 -4.95 -10.92
N GLY A 241 -0.14 -5.23 -11.92
CA GLY A 241 0.30 -6.54 -12.33
C GLY A 241 1.45 -7.07 -11.48
N TYR A 242 1.92 -8.27 -11.81
CA TYR A 242 3.05 -8.89 -11.10
C TYR A 242 4.38 -8.15 -11.37
N ASN A 243 4.56 -7.63 -12.58
CA ASN A 243 5.80 -6.93 -12.95
C ASN A 243 5.98 -5.62 -12.17
N ASP A 244 4.89 -4.87 -11.97
CA ASP A 244 4.90 -3.62 -11.18
C ASP A 244 5.28 -3.85 -9.72
N ILE A 245 5.13 -5.09 -9.22
CA ILE A 245 5.43 -5.43 -7.84
C ILE A 245 6.63 -6.36 -7.72
N LYS A 246 7.30 -6.71 -8.83
CA LYS A 246 8.39 -7.69 -8.81
C LYS A 246 9.53 -7.26 -7.89
N TRP A 247 9.84 -5.97 -7.88
CA TRP A 247 10.86 -5.39 -7.00
C TRP A 247 10.43 -5.39 -5.53
N LEU A 248 9.13 -5.32 -5.20
CA LEU A 248 8.64 -5.47 -3.82
C LEU A 248 9.06 -6.81 -3.26
N LEU A 249 9.18 -7.79 -4.13
CA LEU A 249 9.60 -9.13 -3.80
C LEU A 249 11.13 -9.27 -3.68
N ALA A 250 11.88 -8.31 -4.23
CA ALA A 250 13.31 -8.13 -3.99
C ALA A 250 13.60 -7.24 -2.77
N SER A 251 12.58 -6.60 -2.18
CA SER A 251 12.73 -5.74 -1.01
C SER A 251 12.96 -6.53 0.29
N ARG A 252 13.25 -5.81 1.39
CA ARG A 252 13.52 -6.39 2.72
C ARG A 252 12.37 -7.28 3.21
N PRO A 253 12.63 -8.34 4.02
CA PRO A 253 11.58 -9.24 4.50
C PRO A 253 10.41 -8.55 5.22
N GLU A 254 10.69 -7.51 6.00
CA GLU A 254 9.70 -6.75 6.76
C GLU A 254 8.74 -6.02 5.83
N LEU A 255 9.31 -5.38 4.80
CA LEU A 255 8.57 -4.71 3.74
C LEU A 255 7.73 -5.72 2.95
N ARG A 256 8.33 -6.85 2.54
CA ARG A 256 7.65 -7.94 1.81
C ARG A 256 6.35 -8.38 2.49
N LYS A 257 6.34 -8.59 3.81
CA LYS A 257 5.14 -9.03 4.56
C LYS A 257 3.98 -8.03 4.44
N LYS A 258 4.26 -6.73 4.59
CA LYS A 258 3.25 -5.66 4.44
C LYS A 258 2.65 -5.68 3.03
N PHE A 259 3.50 -5.83 2.02
CA PHE A 259 3.07 -5.83 0.62
C PHE A 259 2.28 -7.07 0.22
N ILE A 260 2.63 -8.25 0.72
CA ILE A 260 1.85 -9.47 0.47
C ILE A 260 0.41 -9.29 0.96
N LYS A 261 0.23 -8.68 2.14
CA LYS A 261 -1.10 -8.36 2.66
C LYS A 261 -1.84 -7.42 1.71
N ARG A 262 -1.21 -6.30 1.32
CA ARG A 262 -1.75 -5.28 0.41
C ARG A 262 -2.19 -5.87 -0.94
N PHE A 263 -1.38 -6.71 -1.57
CA PHE A 263 -1.64 -7.28 -2.89
C PHE A 263 -2.35 -8.65 -2.87
N SER A 264 -2.64 -9.21 -1.69
CA SER A 264 -3.34 -10.49 -1.56
C SER A 264 -4.68 -10.53 -2.30
N GLU A 265 -5.38 -9.40 -2.36
CA GLU A 265 -6.63 -9.25 -3.10
C GLU A 265 -6.45 -9.46 -4.60
N ARG A 266 -5.31 -9.04 -5.16
CA ARG A 266 -5.00 -9.21 -6.60
C ARG A 266 -4.88 -10.67 -7.00
N LEU A 267 -4.70 -11.60 -6.05
CA LEU A 267 -4.83 -13.04 -6.35
C LEU A 267 -6.22 -13.40 -6.90
N LYS A 268 -7.27 -12.57 -6.79
CA LYS A 268 -8.58 -12.71 -7.46
C LYS A 268 -8.45 -12.73 -8.98
N ASP A 269 -7.53 -11.97 -9.53
CA ASP A 269 -7.20 -11.94 -10.94
C ASP A 269 -6.45 -13.23 -11.37
N PRO A 270 -6.93 -13.97 -12.40
CA PRO A 270 -6.27 -15.17 -12.90
C PRO A 270 -4.86 -14.93 -13.43
N THR A 271 -4.63 -13.80 -14.10
CA THR A 271 -3.33 -13.46 -14.74
C THR A 271 -2.26 -13.25 -13.67
N PHE A 272 -2.56 -12.39 -12.70
CA PHE A 272 -1.72 -12.11 -11.55
C PHE A 272 -1.42 -13.39 -10.75
N ARG A 273 -2.45 -14.21 -10.49
CA ARG A 273 -2.28 -15.48 -9.77
C ARG A 273 -1.35 -16.45 -10.51
N ARG A 274 -1.45 -16.55 -11.83
CA ARG A 274 -0.57 -17.39 -12.66
C ARG A 274 0.87 -16.88 -12.59
N ALA A 275 1.08 -15.57 -12.71
CA ALA A 275 2.39 -14.96 -12.62
C ALA A 275 3.07 -15.19 -11.25
N VAL A 276 2.32 -15.03 -10.15
CA VAL A 276 2.80 -15.33 -8.79
C VAL A 276 3.18 -16.81 -8.65
N ARG A 277 2.35 -17.74 -9.17
CA ARG A 277 2.64 -19.18 -9.12
C ARG A 277 3.91 -19.54 -9.91
N ASN A 278 4.10 -18.94 -11.08
CA ASN A 278 5.28 -19.20 -11.92
C ASN A 278 6.59 -18.71 -11.26
N ASN A 279 6.50 -17.74 -10.36
CA ASN A 279 7.66 -17.17 -9.67
C ASN A 279 7.72 -17.52 -8.18
N LEU A 280 7.02 -18.59 -7.75
CA LEU A 280 6.91 -18.97 -6.34
C LEU A 280 8.26 -19.36 -5.71
N ASN A 281 9.19 -19.89 -6.52
CA ASN A 281 10.53 -20.24 -6.06
C ASN A 281 11.34 -19.02 -5.64
N LYS A 282 11.08 -17.87 -6.28
CA LYS A 282 11.72 -16.61 -5.93
C LYS A 282 11.08 -15.99 -4.68
N HIS A 283 9.79 -16.28 -4.43
CA HIS A 283 8.98 -15.62 -3.41
C HIS A 283 8.11 -16.65 -2.65
N PRO A 284 8.72 -17.47 -1.78
CA PRO A 284 8.03 -18.54 -1.09
C PRO A 284 6.90 -18.05 -0.17
N GLU A 285 6.94 -16.79 0.27
CA GLU A 285 5.97 -16.20 1.19
C GLU A 285 4.54 -16.11 0.61
N TRP A 286 4.39 -16.23 -0.72
CA TRP A 286 3.08 -16.29 -1.37
C TRP A 286 2.38 -17.65 -1.25
N ARG A 287 3.11 -18.71 -0.84
CA ARG A 287 2.57 -20.08 -0.71
C ARG A 287 1.34 -20.13 0.18
N ASP A 288 1.43 -19.56 1.38
CA ASP A 288 0.36 -19.63 2.38
C ASP A 288 -0.92 -18.95 1.88
N ARG A 289 -0.79 -17.80 1.22
CA ARG A 289 -1.92 -17.06 0.64
C ARG A 289 -2.59 -17.81 -0.51
N LEU A 290 -1.80 -18.50 -1.35
CA LEU A 290 -2.35 -19.35 -2.40
C LEU A 290 -3.10 -20.57 -1.84
N ILE A 291 -2.59 -21.19 -0.79
CA ILE A 291 -3.21 -22.34 -0.10
C ILE A 291 -4.50 -21.90 0.60
N GLU A 292 -4.46 -20.82 1.37
CA GLU A 292 -5.62 -20.25 2.08
C GLU A 292 -6.77 -20.00 1.11
N LYS A 293 -6.46 -19.38 -0.03
CA LYS A 293 -7.45 -19.11 -1.07
C LYS A 293 -8.02 -20.40 -1.69
N ARG A 294 -7.16 -21.38 -2.00
CA ARG A 294 -7.60 -22.69 -2.51
C ARG A 294 -8.56 -23.37 -1.53
N ASN A 295 -8.26 -23.31 -0.25
CA ASN A 295 -9.07 -23.90 0.81
C ASN A 295 -10.43 -23.17 0.96
N LYS A 296 -10.44 -21.83 0.91
CA LYS A 296 -11.67 -21.02 0.89
C LYS A 296 -12.56 -21.38 -0.32
N GLN A 297 -11.99 -21.51 -1.51
CA GLN A 297 -12.74 -21.93 -2.71
C GLN A 297 -13.31 -23.35 -2.58
N LYS A 298 -12.54 -24.31 -2.04
CA LYS A 298 -13.03 -25.67 -1.77
C LYS A 298 -14.20 -25.67 -0.77
N LYS A 299 -14.09 -24.92 0.34
CA LYS A 299 -15.17 -24.77 1.32
C LYS A 299 -16.44 -24.17 0.70
N GLN A 300 -16.30 -23.14 -0.14
CA GLN A 300 -17.44 -22.50 -0.80
C GLN A 300 -18.12 -23.43 -1.83
N LYS A 301 -17.34 -24.22 -2.60
CA LYS A 301 -17.88 -25.26 -3.48
C LYS A 301 -18.60 -26.37 -2.70
N LYS A 302 -18.03 -26.83 -1.57
CA LYS A 302 -18.65 -27.82 -0.68
C LYS A 302 -19.98 -27.31 -0.12
N LYS A 303 -20.03 -26.05 0.36
CA LYS A 303 -21.27 -25.41 0.85
C LYS A 303 -22.33 -25.29 -0.25
N LYS A 304 -21.95 -24.94 -1.48
CA LYS A 304 -22.88 -24.90 -2.62
C LYS A 304 -23.43 -26.29 -2.99
N ARG A 305 -22.60 -27.34 -2.95
CA ARG A 305 -23.05 -28.73 -3.17
C ARG A 305 -24.06 -29.16 -2.10
N ILE A 306 -23.71 -29.00 -0.83
CA ILE A 306 -24.62 -29.33 0.29
C ILE A 306 -25.96 -28.61 0.18
N ASN A 307 -25.95 -27.32 -0.19
CA ASN A 307 -27.20 -26.57 -0.35
C ASN A 307 -28.04 -27.05 -1.54
N ARG A 308 -27.38 -27.44 -2.64
CA ARG A 308 -28.05 -28.04 -3.82
C ARG A 308 -28.66 -29.39 -3.48
N ASP A 309 -27.90 -30.26 -2.81
CA ASP A 309 -28.35 -31.58 -2.37
C ASP A 309 -29.50 -31.47 -1.36
N SER A 310 -29.50 -30.44 -0.51
CA SER A 310 -30.59 -30.12 0.41
C SER A 310 -31.86 -29.65 -0.32
N CYS A 311 -31.74 -28.74 -1.29
CA CYS A 311 -32.87 -28.30 -2.13
C CYS A 311 -33.43 -29.45 -2.99
N ASP A 312 -32.58 -30.30 -3.56
CA ASP A 312 -33.01 -31.47 -4.32
C ASP A 312 -33.67 -32.52 -3.42
N GLY A 313 -33.18 -32.68 -2.19
CA GLY A 313 -33.80 -33.53 -1.16
C GLY A 313 -35.16 -33.01 -0.66
N LEU A 314 -35.36 -31.69 -0.61
CA LEU A 314 -36.64 -31.04 -0.34
C LEU A 314 -37.62 -31.21 -1.52
N ARG A 315 -37.14 -31.04 -2.77
CA ARG A 315 -37.92 -31.27 -3.99
C ARG A 315 -38.41 -32.72 -4.10
N ARG A 316 -37.52 -33.70 -3.87
CA ARG A 316 -37.91 -35.13 -3.87
C ARG A 316 -38.94 -35.45 -2.79
N ARG A 317 -38.80 -34.88 -1.58
CA ARG A 317 -39.81 -35.04 -0.53
C ARG A 317 -41.16 -34.40 -0.88
N HIS A 318 -41.15 -33.27 -1.59
CA HIS A 318 -42.38 -32.64 -2.05
C HIS A 318 -43.10 -33.46 -3.14
N LEU A 319 -42.34 -34.01 -4.10
CA LEU A 319 -42.83 -34.91 -5.17
C LEU A 319 -43.40 -36.23 -4.59
N ILE A 320 -42.70 -36.84 -3.64
CA ILE A 320 -43.18 -38.07 -2.98
C ILE A 320 -44.45 -37.80 -2.15
N ASN A 321 -44.60 -36.59 -1.58
CA ASN A 321 -45.81 -36.23 -0.84
C ASN A 321 -46.99 -35.87 -1.76
N SER A 322 -46.76 -35.39 -3.00
CA SER A 322 -47.84 -35.09 -3.96
C SER A 322 -48.46 -36.33 -4.60
N GLU A 323 -47.79 -37.49 -4.58
CA GLU A 323 -48.28 -38.74 -5.18
C GLU A 323 -48.82 -39.77 -4.15
N MET A 324 -48.84 -39.44 -2.85
CA MET A 324 -49.39 -40.36 -1.84
C MET A 324 -50.92 -40.33 -1.77
N PRO A 325 -51.60 -41.50 -1.75
CA PRO A 325 -53.04 -41.58 -1.52
C PRO A 325 -53.40 -41.01 -0.13
N LEU A 326 -54.55 -40.31 -0.05
CA LEU A 326 -55.03 -39.52 1.10
C LEU A 326 -54.89 -40.21 2.47
N ILE A 327 -55.06 -41.53 2.52
CA ILE A 327 -54.98 -42.34 3.75
C ILE A 327 -53.56 -42.34 4.36
N LYS A 328 -52.50 -42.29 3.55
CA LYS A 328 -51.11 -42.22 4.05
C LYS A 328 -50.68 -40.82 4.51
N ARG A 329 -51.32 -39.76 3.99
CA ARG A 329 -51.05 -38.38 4.43
C ARG A 329 -51.52 -38.12 5.86
N MET A 330 -52.63 -38.73 6.30
CA MET A 330 -53.12 -38.59 7.68
C MET A 330 -52.24 -39.30 8.71
N ALA A 331 -51.67 -40.46 8.38
CA ALA A 331 -50.77 -41.20 9.26
C ALA A 331 -49.43 -40.48 9.51
N LEU A 332 -48.94 -39.70 8.53
CA LEU A 332 -47.69 -38.94 8.67
C LEU A 332 -47.88 -37.65 9.50
N MET A 333 -49.04 -36.99 9.42
CA MET A 333 -49.36 -35.82 10.26
C MET A 333 -49.50 -36.16 11.75
N MET A 334 -49.90 -37.39 12.10
CA MET A 334 -50.03 -37.80 13.50
C MET A 334 -48.69 -38.17 14.15
N ARG A 335 -47.64 -38.51 13.39
CA ARG A 335 -46.31 -38.85 13.94
C ARG A 335 -45.43 -37.64 14.28
N THR A 336 -45.76 -36.44 13.79
CA THR A 336 -45.00 -35.21 14.12
C THR A 336 -45.45 -34.52 15.42
N LYS A 337 -46.48 -35.02 16.12
CA LYS A 337 -46.92 -34.47 17.43
C LYS A 337 -46.30 -35.14 18.65
N VAL A 338 -45.46 -36.17 18.48
CA VAL A 338 -44.78 -36.87 19.60
C VAL A 338 -43.27 -36.86 19.39
N CYS A 339 -42.68 -35.68 19.42
CA CYS A 339 -41.27 -35.52 19.79
C CYS A 339 -41.16 -34.17 20.49
N GLY A 340 -41.44 -34.20 21.79
CA GLY A 340 -41.48 -33.04 22.67
C GLY A 340 -40.16 -32.30 22.67
N VAL A 341 -40.26 -31.01 22.34
CA VAL A 341 -39.29 -29.98 22.66
C VAL A 341 -39.15 -29.90 24.17
N ARG A 342 -37.96 -30.23 24.72
CA ARG A 342 -37.57 -29.81 26.06
C ARG A 342 -36.64 -28.60 25.91
N LEU A 343 -37.26 -27.42 25.79
CA LEU A 343 -36.61 -26.13 26.01
C LEU A 343 -36.50 -25.94 27.53
N VAL A 344 -35.28 -25.94 28.06
CA VAL A 344 -35.00 -25.38 29.39
C VAL A 344 -34.29 -24.05 29.15
N TRP A 345 -34.97 -22.97 29.55
CA TRP A 345 -34.42 -21.64 29.74
C TRP A 345 -34.06 -21.48 31.22
N ILE A 346 -32.80 -21.15 31.52
CA ILE A 346 -32.38 -20.07 32.43
C ILE A 346 -31.19 -19.39 31.76
#